data_AF-A0A818B7X1-F1
#
_entry.id   AF-A0A818B7X1-F1
#
_cell.length_a   1.000
_cell.length_b   1.000
_cell.length_c   1.000
_cell.angle_alpha   90.00
_cell.angle_beta   90.00
_cell.angle_gamma   90.00
#
_symmetry.space_group_name_H-M   'P 1'
#
loop_
_entity.id
_entity.type
_entity.pdbx_description
1 polymer ?
#
loop_
_entity_poly.entity_id
_entity_poly.type
_entity_poly.pdbx_seq_one_letter_code
_entity_poly.pdbx_strand_id
1 'polypeptide(L)'
;MNWKLHVNIFLYIIGSCLFIIGSILFHPHFSKVDSLYKTGVLTFTFGSILFGLGSLQQLLADFRSISSNNNELLINEVTPFHMDLAISICRNTIGSVNGFLFTIGSVAFWPTYGHCGSLVGNWMYRCGAFLGAVNSMWQLIRLQMKSTAMTTMKLLTLLSLLGSIAFLVGGGYFIIDEKHNVEGSFVWLAGSVAFLLSSMLTYKL
;
A
#
# COMPACT_ATOMS: atom_id res chain seq x y z
N MET A 1 -9.76 22.44 3.10
CA MET A 1 -9.15 21.11 2.95
C MET A 1 -7.84 21.26 2.19
N ASN A 2 -6.75 20.66 2.66
CA ASN A 2 -5.39 20.89 2.12
C ASN A 2 -5.25 20.21 0.74
N TRP A 3 -4.92 20.95 -0.31
CA TRP A 3 -4.79 20.41 -1.69
C TRP A 3 -3.87 19.17 -1.75
N LYS A 4 -2.84 19.11 -0.88
CA LYS A 4 -1.91 17.97 -0.79
C LYS A 4 -2.63 16.66 -0.40
N LEU A 5 -3.64 16.75 0.47
CA LEU A 5 -4.45 15.60 0.87
C LEU A 5 -5.26 15.08 -0.33
N HIS A 6 -5.88 15.96 -1.10
CA HIS A 6 -6.62 15.57 -2.30
C HIS A 6 -5.72 14.86 -3.31
N VAL A 7 -4.53 15.41 -3.58
CA VAL A 7 -3.56 14.78 -4.49
C VAL A 7 -3.22 13.36 -4.02
N ASN A 8 -2.88 13.17 -2.75
CA ASN A 8 -2.58 11.84 -2.21
C ASN A 8 -3.76 10.86 -2.36
N ILE A 9 -4.98 11.32 -2.06
CA ILE A 9 -6.19 10.49 -2.21
C ILE A 9 -6.39 10.08 -3.67
N PHE A 10 -6.23 11.01 -4.63
CA PHE A 10 -6.34 10.69 -6.05
C PHE A 10 -5.27 9.69 -6.50
N LEU A 11 -4.02 9.84 -6.04
CA LEU A 11 -2.95 8.87 -6.32
C LEU A 11 -3.32 7.47 -5.82
N TYR A 12 -3.88 7.35 -4.61
CA TYR A 12 -4.30 6.06 -4.06
C TYR A 12 -5.52 5.46 -4.77
N ILE A 13 -6.49 6.28 -5.18
CA ILE A 13 -7.65 5.81 -5.96
C ILE A 13 -7.20 5.27 -7.32
N ILE A 14 -6.40 6.06 -8.06
CA ILE A 14 -5.90 5.63 -9.38
C ILE A 14 -5.00 4.40 -9.23
N GLY A 15 -4.11 4.40 -8.23
CA GLY A 15 -3.27 3.25 -7.91
C GLY A 15 -4.11 2.00 -7.63
N SER A 16 -5.16 2.10 -6.82
CA SER A 16 -6.05 0.98 -6.52
C SER A 16 -6.77 0.47 -7.77
N CYS A 17 -7.25 1.36 -8.65
CA CYS A 17 -7.86 0.95 -9.92
C CYS A 17 -6.86 0.19 -10.82
N LEU A 18 -5.61 0.64 -10.88
CA LEU A 18 -4.56 -0.05 -11.62
C LEU A 18 -4.25 -1.44 -11.03
N PHE A 19 -4.25 -1.58 -9.70
CA PHE A 19 -4.10 -2.88 -9.02
C PHE A 19 -5.27 -3.83 -9.30
N ILE A 20 -6.50 -3.32 -9.38
CA ILE A 20 -7.67 -4.12 -9.78
C ILE A 20 -7.48 -4.65 -11.20
N ILE A 21 -7.13 -3.78 -12.15
CA ILE A 21 -6.88 -4.17 -13.55
C ILE A 21 -5.73 -5.19 -13.60
N GLY A 22 -4.63 -4.93 -12.92
CA GLY A 22 -3.48 -5.84 -12.83
C GLY A 22 -3.87 -7.22 -12.28
N SER A 23 -4.66 -7.25 -11.21
CA SER A 23 -5.14 -8.50 -10.59
C SER A 23 -6.02 -9.31 -11.54
N ILE A 24 -6.89 -8.64 -12.31
CA ILE A 24 -7.70 -9.30 -13.34
C ILE A 24 -6.79 -9.88 -14.42
N LEU A 25 -5.83 -9.10 -14.93
CA LEU A 25 -4.94 -9.54 -16.02
C LEU A 25 -3.96 -10.65 -15.59
N PHE A 26 -3.64 -10.74 -14.29
CA PHE A 26 -2.84 -11.82 -13.71
C PHE A 26 -3.64 -13.11 -13.49
N HIS A 27 -4.96 -13.10 -13.65
CA HIS A 27 -5.76 -14.33 -13.56
C HIS A 27 -5.29 -15.34 -14.63
N PRO A 28 -5.13 -16.64 -14.30
CA PRO A 28 -4.54 -17.66 -15.19
C PRO A 28 -5.20 -17.81 -16.57
N HIS A 29 -6.45 -17.38 -16.71
CA HIS A 29 -7.13 -17.34 -18.00
C HIS A 29 -6.55 -16.27 -18.94
N PHE A 30 -6.26 -15.07 -18.43
CA PHE A 30 -5.78 -13.93 -19.23
C PHE A 30 -4.26 -13.89 -19.34
N SER A 31 -3.54 -14.33 -18.31
CA SER A 31 -2.06 -14.30 -18.28
C SER A 31 -1.39 -15.21 -19.30
N LYS A 32 -2.13 -16.12 -19.93
CA LYS A 32 -1.66 -16.93 -21.08
C LYS A 32 -1.40 -16.09 -22.33
N VAL A 33 -2.02 -14.92 -22.44
CA VAL A 33 -1.79 -13.99 -23.56
C VAL A 33 -0.67 -13.04 -23.14
N ASP A 34 0.49 -13.15 -23.78
CA ASP A 34 1.71 -12.40 -23.42
C ASP A 34 1.49 -10.88 -23.33
N SER A 35 0.71 -10.30 -24.26
CA SER A 35 0.39 -8.87 -24.21
C SER A 35 -0.44 -8.49 -22.98
N LEU A 36 -1.44 -9.29 -22.60
CA LEU A 36 -2.26 -9.06 -21.41
C LEU A 36 -1.45 -9.22 -20.13
N TYR A 37 -0.58 -10.23 -20.06
CA TYR A 37 0.32 -10.42 -18.93
C TYR A 37 1.25 -9.20 -18.75
N LYS A 38 1.90 -8.74 -19.83
CA LYS A 38 2.73 -7.52 -19.82
C LYS A 38 1.94 -6.28 -19.39
N THR A 39 0.71 -6.11 -19.89
CA THR A 39 -0.17 -5.02 -19.44
C THR A 39 -0.47 -5.14 -17.94
N GLY A 40 -0.74 -6.35 -17.44
CA GLY A 40 -0.90 -6.62 -16.01
C GLY A 40 0.32 -6.15 -15.20
N VAL A 41 1.52 -6.52 -15.64
CA VAL A 41 2.78 -6.14 -14.99
C VAL A 41 2.95 -4.62 -14.96
N LEU A 42 2.67 -3.95 -16.08
CA LEU A 42 2.72 -2.48 -16.16
C LEU A 42 1.72 -1.82 -15.22
N THR A 43 0.46 -2.30 -15.19
CA THR A 43 -0.57 -1.72 -14.31
C THR A 43 -0.21 -1.86 -12.84
N PHE A 44 0.31 -3.02 -12.41
CA PHE A 44 0.83 -3.20 -11.06
C PHE A 44 2.02 -2.28 -10.76
N THR A 45 2.95 -2.15 -11.72
CA THR A 45 4.13 -1.29 -11.56
C THR A 45 3.73 0.18 -11.38
N PHE A 46 2.91 0.72 -12.28
CA PHE A 46 2.44 2.10 -12.18
C PHE A 46 1.57 2.32 -10.94
N GLY A 47 0.69 1.37 -10.61
CA GLY A 47 -0.09 1.43 -9.38
C GLY A 47 0.81 1.52 -8.15
N SER A 48 1.86 0.70 -8.08
CA SER A 48 2.81 0.66 -6.96
C SER A 48 3.59 1.96 -6.84
N ILE A 49 4.00 2.55 -7.96
CA ILE A 49 4.65 3.86 -8.00
C ILE A 49 3.72 4.94 -7.44
N LEU A 50 2.43 4.96 -7.83
CA LEU A 50 1.47 5.94 -7.31
C LEU A 50 1.27 5.82 -5.80
N PHE A 51 1.16 4.59 -5.27
CA PHE A 51 1.11 4.35 -3.82
C PHE A 51 2.39 4.79 -3.11
N GLY A 52 3.55 4.51 -3.70
CA GLY A 52 4.85 4.94 -3.19
C GLY A 52 4.98 6.47 -3.16
N LEU A 53 4.57 7.16 -4.22
CA LEU A 53 4.57 8.62 -4.30
C LEU A 53 3.64 9.26 -3.26
N GLY A 54 2.42 8.73 -3.08
CA GLY A 54 1.50 9.22 -2.05
C GLY A 54 2.08 9.09 -0.64
N SER A 55 2.73 7.95 -0.34
CA SER A 55 3.37 7.71 0.96
C SER A 55 4.60 8.59 1.17
N LEU A 56 5.43 8.74 0.13
CA LEU A 56 6.63 9.58 0.16
C LEU A 56 6.27 11.06 0.33
N GLN A 57 5.23 11.54 -0.35
CA GLN A 57 4.75 12.91 -0.18
C GLN A 57 4.32 13.18 1.26
N GLN A 58 3.63 12.23 1.90
CA GLN A 58 3.25 12.33 3.31
C GLN A 58 4.47 12.33 4.24
N LEU A 59 5.44 11.46 3.99
CA LEU A 59 6.69 11.40 4.74
C LEU A 59 7.49 12.72 4.64
N LEU A 60 7.59 13.29 3.43
CA LEU A 60 8.25 14.58 3.21
C LEU A 60 7.50 15.73 3.90
N ALA A 61 6.17 15.66 3.97
CA ALA A 61 5.39 16.65 4.72
C ALA A 61 5.69 16.59 6.23
N ASP A 62 5.81 15.39 6.80
CA ASP A 62 6.17 15.21 8.21
C ASP A 62 7.56 15.76 8.53
N PHE A 63 8.57 15.49 7.69
CA PHE A 63 9.92 16.04 7.87
C PHE A 63 9.95 17.57 7.75
N ARG A 64 9.19 18.16 6.82
CA ARG A 64 9.06 19.61 6.71
C ARG A 64 8.40 20.23 7.94
N SER A 65 7.43 19.54 8.55
CA SER A 65 6.81 19.98 9.80
C SER A 65 7.82 20.06 10.95
N ILE A 66 8.76 19.11 11.05
CA ILE A 66 9.86 19.18 12.04
C ILE A 66 10.68 20.45 11.81
N SER A 67 11.11 20.68 10.56
CA SER A 67 11.95 21.82 10.23
C SER A 67 11.26 23.16 10.52
N SER A 68 9.95 23.26 10.29
CA SER A 68 9.18 24.48 10.59
C SER A 68 9.07 24.72 12.09
N ASN A 69 8.75 23.68 12.88
CA ASN A 69 8.60 23.81 14.32
C ASN A 69 9.92 24.15 15.02
N ASN A 70 11.05 23.64 14.55
CA ASN A 70 12.36 23.98 15.12
C ASN A 70 12.70 25.48 14.99
N ASN A 71 12.21 26.15 13.95
CA ASN A 71 12.39 27.60 13.80
C ASN A 71 11.54 28.40 14.81
N GLU A 72 10.38 27.87 15.22
CA GLU A 72 9.55 28.48 16.28
C GLU A 72 10.03 28.11 17.69
N LEU A 73 10.54 26.89 17.90
CA LEU A 73 11.04 26.40 19.20
C LEU A 73 12.38 27.00 19.62
N LEU A 74 13.18 27.51 18.68
CA LEU A 74 14.33 28.37 19.03
C LEU A 74 13.91 29.66 19.75
N ILE A 75 12.61 29.99 19.75
CA ILE A 75 12.05 31.21 20.38
C ILE A 75 11.34 30.88 21.71
N ASN A 76 10.86 29.65 21.94
CA ASN A 76 10.10 29.28 23.14
C ASN A 76 10.50 27.89 23.66
N GLU A 77 10.62 27.76 24.97
CA GLU A 77 11.12 26.62 25.77
C GLU A 77 10.94 25.20 25.20
N VAL A 78 11.89 24.33 25.57
CA VAL A 78 12.03 22.90 25.22
C VAL A 78 10.70 22.15 25.42
N THR A 79 9.97 21.92 24.33
CA THR A 79 8.81 21.02 24.36
C THR A 79 9.25 19.58 24.11
N PRO A 80 8.63 18.60 24.80
CA PRO A 80 8.93 17.19 24.57
C PRO A 80 8.55 16.80 23.14
N PHE A 81 9.45 16.08 22.47
CA PHE A 81 9.23 15.51 21.14
C PHE A 81 7.83 14.90 21.02
N HIS A 82 7.01 15.44 20.13
CA HIS A 82 5.63 15.02 19.98
C HIS A 82 5.57 13.57 19.48
N MET A 83 5.24 12.64 20.38
CA MET A 83 5.12 11.21 20.09
C MET A 83 4.23 10.92 18.86
N ASP A 84 3.22 11.74 18.62
CA ASP A 84 2.34 11.63 17.45
C ASP A 84 3.07 11.87 16.11
N LEU A 85 4.04 12.79 16.07
CA LEU A 85 4.86 13.06 14.89
C LEU A 85 5.82 11.90 14.62
N ALA A 86 6.44 11.37 15.67
CA ALA A 86 7.29 10.18 15.60
C ALA A 86 6.55 8.99 14.98
N ILE A 87 5.33 8.75 15.48
CA ILE A 87 4.44 7.70 14.99
C ILE A 87 4.09 7.97 13.52
N SER A 88 3.76 9.20 13.15
CA SER A 88 3.46 9.56 11.76
C SER A 88 4.64 9.24 10.82
N ILE A 89 5.85 9.68 11.19
CA ILE A 89 7.07 9.44 10.42
C ILE A 89 7.35 7.95 10.27
N CYS A 90 7.24 7.18 11.35
CA CYS A 90 7.43 5.74 11.31
C CYS A 90 6.43 5.08 10.34
N ARG A 91 5.14 5.41 10.45
CA ARG A 91 4.08 4.85 9.59
C ARG A 91 4.27 5.22 8.12
N ASN A 92 4.61 6.47 7.83
CA ASN A 92 4.82 6.94 6.45
C ASN A 92 6.13 6.39 5.86
N THR A 93 7.13 6.10 6.70
CA THR A 93 8.33 5.36 6.30
C THR A 93 7.97 3.94 5.90
N ILE A 94 7.21 3.22 6.74
CA ILE A 94 6.73 1.86 6.41
C ILE A 94 5.90 1.87 5.13
N GLY A 95 5.00 2.86 4.97
CA GLY A 95 4.19 3.02 3.74
C GLY A 95 5.05 3.27 2.50
N SER A 96 6.10 4.09 2.61
CA SER A 96 7.02 4.36 1.50
C SER A 96 7.82 3.12 1.12
N VAL A 97 8.41 2.43 2.10
CA VAL A 97 9.14 1.16 1.89
C VAL A 97 8.22 0.11 1.27
N ASN A 98 6.98 0.01 1.75
CA ASN A 98 5.96 -0.86 1.18
C ASN A 98 5.74 -0.57 -0.32
N GLY A 99 5.50 0.69 -0.70
CA GLY A 99 5.34 1.08 -2.10
C GLY A 99 6.55 0.72 -2.99
N PHE A 100 7.78 0.88 -2.46
CA PHE A 100 8.99 0.46 -3.16
C PHE A 100 9.06 -1.06 -3.36
N LEU A 101 8.76 -1.84 -2.32
CA LEU A 101 8.76 -3.31 -2.42
C LEU A 101 7.74 -3.81 -3.45
N PHE A 102 6.51 -3.27 -3.44
CA PHE A 102 5.51 -3.58 -4.46
C PHE A 102 5.99 -3.18 -5.88
N THR A 103 6.68 -2.05 -6.01
CA THR A 103 7.22 -1.60 -7.31
C THR A 103 8.30 -2.56 -7.82
N ILE A 104 9.28 -2.90 -6.99
CA ILE A 104 10.35 -3.86 -7.32
C ILE A 104 9.74 -5.22 -7.66
N GLY A 105 8.79 -5.67 -6.85
CA GLY A 105 8.09 -6.92 -7.07
C GLY A 105 7.34 -6.94 -8.40
N SER A 106 6.70 -5.82 -8.76
CA SER A 106 5.95 -5.70 -10.02
C SER A 106 6.88 -5.79 -11.22
N VAL A 107 7.98 -5.03 -11.18
CA VAL A 107 9.00 -5.06 -12.25
C VAL A 107 9.62 -6.45 -12.38
N ALA A 108 9.84 -7.16 -11.28
CA ALA A 108 10.40 -8.51 -11.29
C ALA A 108 9.52 -9.53 -12.03
N PHE A 109 8.20 -9.32 -12.11
CA PHE A 109 7.31 -10.16 -12.91
C PHE A 109 7.46 -9.97 -14.42
N TRP A 110 8.31 -9.05 -14.89
CA TRP A 110 8.52 -8.85 -16.31
C TRP A 110 9.02 -10.15 -17.00
N PRO A 111 8.46 -10.55 -18.15
CA PRO A 111 8.74 -11.84 -18.78
C PRO A 111 10.22 -12.15 -19.01
N THR A 112 11.05 -11.12 -19.27
CA THR A 112 12.50 -11.28 -19.49
C THR A 112 13.23 -11.91 -18.31
N TYR A 113 12.70 -11.81 -17.08
CA TYR A 113 13.31 -12.38 -15.88
C TYR A 113 12.91 -13.83 -15.60
N GLY A 114 11.95 -14.37 -16.35
CA GLY A 114 11.50 -15.76 -16.23
C GLY A 114 11.10 -16.19 -14.82
N HIS A 115 11.45 -17.41 -14.44
CA HIS A 115 11.11 -17.99 -13.14
C HIS A 115 11.74 -17.23 -11.96
N CYS A 116 13.01 -16.83 -12.08
CA CYS A 116 13.69 -16.05 -11.05
C CYS A 116 12.97 -14.73 -10.77
N GLY A 117 12.51 -14.05 -11.83
CA GLY A 117 11.70 -12.84 -11.72
C GLY A 117 10.40 -13.06 -10.97
N SER A 118 9.64 -14.12 -11.31
CA SER A 118 8.41 -14.47 -10.60
C SER A 118 8.64 -14.76 -9.12
N LEU A 119 9.72 -15.46 -8.77
CA LEU A 119 10.07 -15.77 -7.38
C LEU A 119 10.36 -14.48 -6.59
N VAL A 120 11.20 -13.61 -7.14
CA VAL A 120 11.52 -12.30 -6.54
C VAL A 120 10.25 -11.44 -6.42
N GLY A 121 9.44 -11.40 -7.47
CA GLY A 121 8.17 -10.67 -7.52
C GLY A 121 7.25 -11.06 -6.37
N ASN A 122 7.00 -12.36 -6.22
CA ASN A 122 6.18 -12.91 -5.15
C ASN A 122 6.72 -12.56 -3.75
N TRP A 123 8.03 -12.69 -3.51
CA TRP A 123 8.61 -12.35 -2.21
C TRP A 123 8.52 -10.86 -1.89
N MET A 124 8.80 -9.98 -2.85
CA MET A 124 8.72 -8.54 -2.66
C MET A 124 7.29 -8.08 -2.36
N TYR A 125 6.30 -8.64 -3.07
CA TYR A 125 4.88 -8.41 -2.78
C TYR A 125 4.51 -8.84 -1.35
N ARG A 126 4.97 -10.02 -0.90
CA ARG A 126 4.69 -10.52 0.45
C ARG A 126 5.34 -9.66 1.53
N CYS A 127 6.60 -9.26 1.34
CA CYS A 127 7.30 -8.38 2.27
C CYS A 127 6.58 -7.02 2.38
N GLY A 128 6.18 -6.42 1.25
CA GLY A 128 5.38 -5.20 1.25
C GLY A 128 4.04 -5.40 1.96
N ALA A 129 3.29 -6.43 1.59
CA ALA A 129 1.99 -6.75 2.18
C ALA A 129 2.09 -6.98 3.70
N PHE A 130 3.14 -7.67 4.17
CA PHE A 130 3.41 -7.84 5.60
C PHE A 130 3.64 -6.51 6.32
N LEU A 131 4.47 -5.63 5.76
CA LEU A 131 4.69 -4.29 6.32
C LEU A 131 3.40 -3.45 6.35
N GLY A 132 2.60 -3.54 5.28
CA GLY A 132 1.28 -2.90 5.23
C GLY A 132 0.31 -3.42 6.29
N ALA A 133 0.32 -4.73 6.55
CA ALA A 133 -0.50 -5.35 7.58
C ALA A 133 -0.05 -4.90 8.98
N VAL A 134 1.26 -4.91 9.27
CA VAL A 134 1.81 -4.43 10.55
C VAL A 134 1.46 -2.95 10.79
N ASN A 135 1.64 -2.09 9.78
CA ASN A 135 1.30 -0.67 9.88
C ASN A 135 -0.20 -0.46 10.15
N SER A 136 -1.07 -1.18 9.44
CA SER A 136 -2.53 -1.07 9.61
C SER A 136 -2.98 -1.63 10.96
N MET A 137 -2.41 -2.75 11.40
CA MET A 137 -2.69 -3.34 12.71
C MET A 137 -2.30 -2.39 13.86
N TRP A 138 -1.09 -1.82 13.80
CA TRP A 138 -0.64 -0.84 14.79
C TRP A 138 -1.59 0.37 14.84
N GLN A 139 -1.95 0.93 13.70
CA GLN A 139 -2.88 2.06 13.67
C GLN A 139 -4.26 1.69 14.22
N LEU A 140 -4.75 0.48 13.94
CA LEU A 140 -6.05 0.01 14.44
C LEU A 140 -6.03 -0.11 15.97
N ILE A 141 -4.98 -0.71 16.54
CA ILE A 141 -4.79 -0.81 18.00
C ILE A 141 -4.80 0.59 18.62
N ARG A 142 -4.05 1.55 18.05
CA ARG A 142 -4.00 2.92 18.55
C ARG A 142 -5.37 3.61 18.49
N LEU A 143 -6.11 3.45 17.40
CA LEU A 143 -7.46 4.01 17.27
C LEU A 143 -8.44 3.35 18.26
N GLN A 144 -8.28 2.06 18.53
CA GLN A 144 -9.08 1.32 19.50
C GLN A 144 -8.80 1.76 20.94
N MET A 145 -7.55 2.06 21.28
CA MET A 145 -7.20 2.58 22.61
C MET A 145 -7.78 3.98 22.86
N LYS A 146 -7.95 4.80 21.81
CA LYS A 146 -8.51 6.16 21.93
C LYS A 146 -10.03 6.18 22.11
N SER A 147 -10.74 5.22 21.53
CA SER A 147 -12.20 5.13 21.60
C SER A 147 -12.62 3.72 21.24
N THR A 148 -13.68 3.19 21.83
CA THR A 148 -14.26 1.89 21.45
C THR A 148 -15.23 1.98 20.28
N ALA A 149 -15.80 3.16 20.02
CA ALA A 149 -16.77 3.37 18.93
C ALA A 149 -16.15 3.10 17.56
N MET A 150 -16.93 2.54 16.64
CA MET A 150 -16.49 2.33 15.26
C MET A 150 -16.50 3.67 14.52
N THR A 151 -15.32 4.17 14.15
CA THR A 151 -15.17 5.42 13.40
C THR A 151 -14.78 5.15 11.95
N THR A 152 -15.02 6.11 11.06
CA THR A 152 -14.59 6.02 9.65
C THR A 152 -13.09 5.74 9.51
N MET A 153 -12.26 6.32 10.40
CA MET A 153 -10.81 6.05 10.44
C MET A 153 -10.48 4.60 10.78
N LYS A 154 -11.23 3.96 11.68
CA LYS A 154 -11.07 2.53 11.99
C LYS A 154 -11.51 1.67 10.81
N LEU A 155 -12.62 2.03 10.16
CA LEU A 155 -13.09 1.31 8.96
C LEU A 155 -12.06 1.35 7.83
N LEU A 156 -11.52 2.54 7.54
CA LEU A 156 -10.43 2.73 6.58
C LEU A 156 -9.23 1.85 6.93
N THR A 157 -8.81 1.89 8.19
CA THR A 157 -7.65 1.11 8.66
C THR A 157 -7.89 -0.40 8.57
N LEU A 158 -9.12 -0.85 8.88
CA LEU A 158 -9.52 -2.26 8.74
C LEU A 158 -9.53 -2.71 7.28
N LEU A 159 -10.05 -1.89 6.37
CA LEU A 159 -10.04 -2.20 4.94
C LEU A 159 -8.61 -2.27 4.39
N SER A 160 -7.73 -1.36 4.80
CA SER A 160 -6.30 -1.43 4.45
C SER A 160 -5.63 -2.69 5.02
N LEU A 161 -5.96 -3.08 6.25
CA LEU A 161 -5.45 -4.32 6.85
C LEU A 161 -5.92 -5.55 6.07
N LEU A 162 -7.21 -5.64 5.73
CA LEU A 162 -7.76 -6.71 4.92
C LEU A 162 -7.12 -6.76 3.53
N GLY A 163 -6.90 -5.60 2.91
CA GLY A 163 -6.17 -5.46 1.65
C GLY A 163 -4.76 -6.07 1.74
N SER A 164 -3.99 -5.66 2.74
CA SER A 164 -2.65 -6.19 3.00
C SER A 164 -2.64 -7.70 3.26
N ILE A 165 -3.55 -8.22 4.09
CA ILE A 165 -3.66 -9.66 4.36
C ILE A 165 -4.00 -10.43 3.07
N ALA A 166 -4.92 -9.91 2.26
CA ALA A 166 -5.28 -10.53 0.99
C ALA A 166 -4.08 -10.59 0.03
N PHE A 167 -3.28 -9.54 -0.12
CA PHE A 167 -2.05 -9.62 -0.92
C PHE A 167 -1.03 -10.62 -0.37
N LEU A 168 -0.90 -10.69 0.95
CA LEU A 168 0.00 -11.64 1.62
C LEU A 168 -0.42 -13.10 1.37
N VAL A 169 -1.72 -13.39 1.51
CA VAL A 169 -2.29 -14.73 1.29
C VAL A 169 -2.28 -15.09 -0.19
N GLY A 170 -2.71 -14.17 -1.06
CA GLY A 170 -2.70 -14.36 -2.52
C GLY A 170 -1.29 -14.62 -3.05
N GLY A 171 -0.30 -13.87 -2.55
CA GLY A 171 1.11 -14.10 -2.87
C GLY A 171 1.64 -15.45 -2.38
N GLY A 172 1.05 -16.01 -1.32
CA GLY A 172 1.33 -17.37 -0.85
C GLY A 172 0.86 -18.44 -1.84
N TYR A 173 -0.34 -18.29 -2.40
CA TYR A 173 -0.87 -19.23 -3.40
C TYR A 173 0.03 -19.32 -4.65
N PHE A 174 0.57 -18.20 -5.13
CA PHE A 174 1.48 -18.18 -6.27
C PHE A 174 2.85 -18.84 -6.04
N ILE A 175 3.20 -19.19 -4.79
CA ILE A 175 4.48 -19.85 -4.45
C ILE A 175 4.30 -21.37 -4.29
N ILE A 176 3.16 -21.82 -3.75
CA ILE A 176 3.00 -23.21 -3.31
C ILE A 176 2.85 -24.18 -4.50
N ASP A 177 1.93 -23.90 -5.42
CA ASP A 177 1.66 -24.73 -6.60
C ASP A 177 0.92 -23.89 -7.64
N GLU A 178 1.23 -24.07 -8.93
CA GLU A 178 0.53 -23.41 -10.05
C GLU A 178 -0.97 -23.71 -10.06
N LYS A 179 -1.38 -24.83 -9.47
CA LYS A 179 -2.79 -25.22 -9.32
C LYS A 179 -3.63 -24.19 -8.56
N HIS A 180 -3.02 -23.40 -7.68
CA HIS A 180 -3.71 -22.40 -6.87
C HIS A 180 -3.59 -20.97 -7.40
N ASN A 181 -3.07 -20.78 -8.61
CA ASN A 181 -2.93 -19.45 -9.20
C ASN A 181 -4.28 -18.76 -9.42
N VAL A 182 -5.35 -19.53 -9.62
CA VAL A 182 -6.72 -18.99 -9.77
C VAL A 182 -7.15 -18.33 -8.46
N GLU A 183 -7.08 -19.08 -7.37
CA GLU A 183 -7.40 -18.63 -6.02
C GLU A 183 -6.52 -17.43 -5.64
N GLY A 184 -5.21 -17.52 -5.87
CA GLY A 184 -4.26 -16.43 -5.63
C GLY A 184 -4.66 -15.12 -6.31
N SER A 185 -5.07 -15.19 -7.58
CA SER A 185 -5.50 -14.02 -8.34
C SER A 185 -6.81 -13.40 -7.81
N PHE A 186 -7.79 -14.23 -7.39
CA PHE A 186 -9.00 -13.73 -6.75
C PHE A 186 -8.74 -13.07 -5.40
N VAL A 187 -7.82 -13.63 -4.61
CA VAL A 187 -7.43 -13.01 -3.33
C VAL A 187 -6.73 -11.66 -3.58
N TRP A 188 -5.84 -11.55 -4.57
CA TRP A 188 -5.26 -10.25 -4.96
C TRP A 188 -6.30 -9.24 -5.43
N LEU A 189 -7.28 -9.68 -6.22
CA LEU A 189 -8.39 -8.83 -6.64
C LEU A 189 -9.19 -8.30 -5.44
N ALA A 190 -9.56 -9.18 -4.50
CA ALA A 190 -10.24 -8.80 -3.27
C ALA A 190 -9.43 -7.79 -2.45
N GLY A 191 -8.11 -8.00 -2.36
CA GLY A 191 -7.20 -7.07 -1.69
C GLY A 191 -7.17 -5.69 -2.35
N SER A 192 -7.13 -5.66 -3.69
CA SER A 192 -7.17 -4.41 -4.48
C SER A 192 -8.47 -3.64 -4.27
N VAL A 193 -9.61 -4.34 -4.24
CA VAL A 193 -10.92 -3.75 -3.96
C VAL A 193 -10.98 -3.18 -2.55
N ALA A 194 -10.44 -3.88 -1.55
CA ALA A 194 -10.38 -3.37 -0.18
C ALA A 194 -9.56 -2.07 -0.08
N PHE A 195 -8.43 -1.97 -0.78
CA PHE A 195 -7.65 -0.72 -0.85
C PHE A 195 -8.38 0.41 -1.58
N LEU A 196 -9.12 0.10 -2.65
CA LEU A 196 -9.95 1.09 -3.33
C LEU A 196 -11.02 1.65 -2.39
N LEU A 197 -11.76 0.77 -1.70
CA LEU A 197 -12.79 1.19 -0.74
C LEU A 197 -12.20 2.04 0.40
N SER A 198 -11.02 1.65 0.91
CA SER A 198 -10.27 2.44 1.89
C SER A 198 -9.93 3.85 1.37
N SER A 199 -9.43 3.93 0.14
CA SER A 199 -9.08 5.20 -0.52
C SER A 199 -10.30 6.08 -0.77
N MET A 200 -11.42 5.50 -1.21
CA MET A 200 -12.68 6.22 -1.41
C MET A 200 -13.29 6.72 -0.10
N LEU A 201 -13.16 5.98 1.00
CA LEU A 201 -13.60 6.45 2.32
C LEU A 201 -12.73 7.60 2.83
N THR A 202 -11.43 7.59 2.53
CA THR A 202 -10.53 8.71 2.84
C THR A 202 -11.02 10.01 2.20
N TYR A 203 -11.59 9.95 1.00
CA TYR A 203 -12.15 11.12 0.31
C TYR A 203 -13.34 11.76 1.06
N LYS A 204 -14.04 11.00 1.91
CA LYS A 204 -15.19 11.49 2.69
C LYS A 204 -14.81 12.13 4.03
N LEU A 205 -13.53 12.07 4.41
CA LEU A 205 -12.96 12.67 5.62
C LEU A 205 -12.48 14.09 5.34
#